data_AF-A0A225WRJ6-F1
#
_entry.id   AF-A0A225WRJ6-F1
#
_cell.length_a   1.000
_cell.length_b   1.000
_cell.length_c   1.000
_cell.angle_alpha   90.00
_cell.angle_beta   90.00
_cell.angle_gamma   90.00
#
_symmetry.space_group_name_H-M   'P 1'
#
loop_
_entity.id
_entity.type
_entity.pdbx_description
1 polymer ?
#
loop_
_entity_poly.entity_id
_entity_poly.type
_entity_poly.pdbx_seq_one_letter_code
_entity_poly.pdbx_strand_id
1 'polypeptide(L)'
;MSSSAAAESSRVRLKRKVRNAETNLFEWRPCICTIVARSGKLLLQLQTPPGDDDSQDENDGEAEIVTIDLATQLHNVVSKKNKTRCDLEYYTPEDSMSRDILKEELMAPSAAHCQQWIAQIRRVQQQAHEQRRPTSSSSTRSSAPPVAPLPSPLPSQYDGEGESSQAELHILQRVEAALRALELENAQAKAHERELVQEIQTLRDAARVTAAERKHIEHEYRHARREVDSWRRAAQSAEAAAAQLQEQLGIAREESQLLAGEKLRLKRQNNELLTQVHRLDSLVYGRF
;
A
#
# COMPACT_ATOMS: atom_id res chain seq x y z
N MET A 1 28.31 16.41 25.31
CA MET A 1 27.59 15.44 24.46
C MET A 1 26.13 15.49 24.89
N SER A 2 25.30 16.25 24.20
CA SER A 2 23.87 16.40 24.53
C SER A 2 23.09 16.06 23.27
N SER A 3 22.40 14.92 23.28
CA SER A 3 21.64 14.46 22.12
C SER A 3 20.42 15.36 21.93
N SER A 4 20.34 15.94 20.74
CA SER A 4 19.13 16.54 20.21
C SER A 4 18.12 15.43 19.94
N ALA A 5 17.28 15.11 20.92
CA ALA A 5 16.07 14.31 20.73
C ALA A 5 15.04 15.14 19.96
N ALA A 6 15.30 15.35 18.67
CA ALA A 6 14.30 15.87 17.75
C ALA A 6 13.16 14.85 17.69
N ALA A 7 11.94 15.32 17.93
CA ALA A 7 10.73 14.51 17.94
C ALA A 7 10.67 13.60 16.71
N GLU A 8 10.55 12.28 16.91
CA GLU A 8 10.38 11.31 15.82
C GLU A 8 8.98 11.45 15.18
N SER A 9 8.77 12.56 14.48
CA SER A 9 7.60 12.80 13.65
C SER A 9 7.96 12.44 12.20
N SER A 10 7.21 11.54 11.59
CA SER A 10 7.38 11.18 10.18
C SER A 10 6.31 11.84 9.34
N ARG A 11 6.73 12.54 8.30
CA ARG A 11 5.85 13.30 7.41
C ARG A 11 5.86 12.68 6.02
N VAL A 12 4.68 12.38 5.49
CA VAL A 12 4.50 11.78 4.15
C VAL A 12 3.50 12.61 3.36
N ARG A 13 3.74 12.82 2.07
CA ARG A 13 2.80 13.47 1.15
C ARG A 13 1.97 12.42 0.43
N LEU A 14 0.66 12.45 0.65
CA LEU A 14 -0.34 11.62 -0.01
C LEU A 14 -1.36 12.51 -0.72
N LYS A 15 -2.35 11.91 -1.38
CA LYS A 15 -3.57 12.59 -1.80
C LYS A 15 -4.76 12.05 -1.01
N ARG A 16 -5.65 12.91 -0.53
CA ARG A 16 -6.90 12.56 0.14
C ARG A 16 -8.06 12.79 -0.82
N LYS A 17 -9.00 11.86 -0.86
CA LYS A 17 -10.22 11.99 -1.64
C LYS A 17 -11.20 12.84 -0.84
N VAL A 18 -11.52 14.02 -1.35
CA VAL A 18 -12.41 14.98 -0.70
C VAL A 18 -13.60 15.22 -1.62
N ARG A 19 -14.78 15.43 -1.03
CA ARG A 19 -15.95 15.88 -1.79
C ARG A 19 -15.90 17.41 -1.85
N ASN A 20 -15.81 17.95 -3.06
CA ASN A 20 -15.85 19.37 -3.27
C ASN A 20 -17.25 19.91 -2.93
N ALA A 21 -17.32 20.92 -2.06
CA ALA A 21 -18.59 21.47 -1.58
C ALA A 21 -19.38 22.18 -2.70
N GLU A 22 -18.69 22.77 -3.68
CA GLU A 22 -19.29 23.54 -4.77
C GLU A 22 -19.82 22.62 -5.87
N THR A 23 -18.98 21.69 -6.33
CA THR A 23 -19.32 20.82 -7.48
C THR A 23 -20.00 19.52 -7.06
N ASN A 24 -20.03 19.20 -5.77
CA ASN A 24 -20.48 17.92 -5.23
C ASN A 24 -19.72 16.68 -5.74
N LEU A 25 -18.63 16.88 -6.50
CA LEU A 25 -17.81 15.81 -7.07
C LEU A 25 -16.67 15.43 -6.12
N PHE A 26 -16.17 14.20 -6.26
CA PHE A 26 -14.99 13.75 -5.54
C PHE A 26 -13.71 14.12 -6.30
N GLU A 27 -12.77 14.75 -5.60
CA GLU A 27 -11.48 15.15 -6.14
C GLU A 27 -10.33 14.67 -5.23
N TRP A 28 -9.13 14.55 -5.82
CA TRP A 28 -7.93 14.13 -5.10
C TRP A 28 -7.08 15.34 -4.75
N ARG A 29 -7.11 15.75 -3.48
CA ARG A 29 -6.33 16.91 -3.01
C ARG A 29 -5.02 16.47 -2.35
N PRO A 30 -3.90 17.19 -2.57
CA PRO A 30 -2.67 16.93 -1.84
C PRO A 30 -2.88 17.02 -0.33
N CYS A 31 -2.36 16.06 0.41
CA CYS A 31 -2.52 15.92 1.84
C CYS A 31 -1.15 15.59 2.46
N ILE A 32 -0.82 16.29 3.53
CA ILE A 32 0.34 15.99 4.36
C ILE A 32 -0.13 15.12 5.52
N CYS A 33 0.42 13.91 5.60
CA CYS A 33 0.17 12.98 6.69
C CYS A 33 1.37 13.02 7.64
N THR A 34 1.14 13.41 8.89
CA THR A 34 2.19 13.46 9.92
C THR A 34 1.88 12.44 11.01
N ILE A 35 2.76 11.47 11.19
CA ILE A 35 2.69 10.48 12.28
C ILE A 35 3.55 10.99 13.41
N VAL A 36 2.93 11.31 14.55
CA VAL A 36 3.62 11.78 15.76
C VAL A 36 3.76 10.58 16.70
N ALA A 37 4.88 9.87 16.60
CA ALA A 37 5.08 8.60 17.31
C ALA A 37 4.94 8.74 18.83
N ARG A 38 5.51 9.80 19.41
CA ARG A 38 5.48 10.05 20.87
C ARG A 38 4.06 10.19 21.44
N SER A 39 3.14 10.79 20.69
CA SER A 39 1.76 10.98 21.14
C SER A 39 0.80 9.92 20.60
N GLY A 40 1.27 9.02 19.72
CA GLY A 40 0.41 8.06 19.02
C GLY A 40 -0.67 8.73 18.17
N LYS A 41 -0.41 9.92 17.61
CA LYS A 41 -1.39 10.67 16.83
C LYS A 41 -1.02 10.71 15.35
N LEU A 42 -2.04 10.66 14.49
CA LEU A 42 -1.95 10.89 13.06
C LEU A 42 -2.66 12.21 12.73
N LEU A 43 -1.96 13.08 12.00
CA LEU A 43 -2.49 14.34 11.51
C LEU A 43 -2.61 14.28 9.99
N LEU A 44 -3.79 14.55 9.45
CA LEU A 44 -4.05 14.68 8.02
C LEU A 44 -4.35 16.14 7.71
N GLN A 45 -3.41 16.83 7.07
CA GLN A 45 -3.55 18.23 6.70
C GLN A 45 -3.75 18.35 5.19
N LEU A 46 -4.93 18.82 4.76
CA LEU A 46 -5.14 19.15 3.36
C LEU A 46 -4.32 20.38 2.97
N GLN A 47 -3.67 20.32 1.81
CA GLN A 47 -3.03 21.50 1.25
C GLN A 47 -4.07 22.34 0.52
N THR A 48 -4.22 23.59 0.92
CA THR A 48 -4.83 24.64 0.12
C THR A 48 -3.91 24.93 -1.07
N PRO A 49 -4.44 25.00 -2.31
CA PRO A 49 -3.64 25.51 -3.41
C PRO A 49 -3.19 26.94 -3.07
N PRO A 50 -1.97 27.36 -3.43
CA PRO A 50 -1.62 28.76 -3.35
C PRO A 50 -2.62 29.51 -4.24
N GLY A 51 -3.44 30.37 -3.63
CA GLY A 51 -4.21 31.34 -4.39
C GLY A 51 -3.22 32.24 -5.12
N ASP A 52 -3.51 32.55 -6.39
CA ASP A 52 -2.79 33.59 -7.10
C ASP A 52 -3.00 34.90 -6.32
N ASP A 53 -1.92 35.36 -5.71
CA ASP A 53 -1.89 36.44 -4.72
C ASP A 53 -1.91 37.78 -5.46
N ASP A 54 -3.12 38.33 -5.67
CA ASP A 54 -3.34 39.77 -5.90
C ASP A 54 -4.44 40.33 -4.97
N SER A 55 -4.75 39.60 -3.89
CA SER A 55 -5.61 40.07 -2.82
C SER A 55 -5.03 39.64 -1.49
N GLN A 56 -4.28 40.58 -0.93
CA GLN A 56 -3.76 40.65 0.42
C GLN A 56 -4.92 40.65 1.42
N ASP A 57 -5.57 39.49 1.58
CA ASP A 57 -6.49 39.23 2.68
C ASP A 57 -5.78 38.32 3.66
N GLU A 58 -5.59 38.82 4.88
CA GLU A 58 -5.17 38.09 6.09
C GLU A 58 -6.22 37.05 6.50
N ASN A 59 -6.60 36.17 5.59
CA ASN A 59 -7.45 35.04 5.90
C ASN A 59 -6.54 33.88 6.30
N ASP A 60 -6.37 33.73 7.61
CA ASP A 60 -5.86 32.53 8.29
C ASP A 60 -6.77 31.36 7.87
N GLY A 61 -6.54 30.85 6.66
CA GLY A 61 -7.33 29.79 6.06
C GLY A 61 -7.10 28.55 6.88
N GLU A 62 -7.97 28.32 7.87
CA GLU A 62 -7.93 27.17 8.76
C GLU A 62 -7.68 25.91 7.93
N ALA A 63 -6.43 25.44 7.96
CA ALA A 63 -6.07 24.24 7.24
C ALA A 63 -6.92 23.12 7.84
N GLU A 64 -7.75 22.47 7.03
CA GLU A 64 -8.56 21.33 7.49
C GLU A 64 -7.59 20.22 7.96
N ILE A 65 -7.42 20.14 9.28
CA ILE A 65 -6.54 19.19 9.95
C ILE A 65 -7.41 18.17 10.67
N VAL A 66 -7.41 16.94 10.17
CA VAL A 66 -8.03 15.80 10.87
C VAL A 66 -6.99 15.19 11.79
N THR A 67 -7.28 15.14 13.09
CA THR A 67 -6.42 14.51 14.11
C THR A 67 -7.04 13.20 14.55
N ILE A 68 -6.28 12.11 14.45
CA ILE A 68 -6.71 10.75 14.79
C ILE A 68 -5.78 10.18 15.86
N ASP A 69 -6.33 9.76 17.00
CA ASP A 69 -5.59 8.96 17.99
C ASP A 69 -5.48 7.51 17.50
N LEU A 70 -4.26 7.05 17.25
CA LEU A 70 -4.02 5.75 16.64
C LEU A 70 -4.40 4.57 17.54
N ALA A 71 -4.45 4.75 18.87
CA ALA A 71 -4.76 3.67 19.79
C ALA A 71 -6.25 3.60 20.18
N THR A 72 -7.00 4.70 20.10
CA THR A 72 -8.43 4.70 20.47
C THR A 72 -9.38 4.92 19.30
N GLN A 73 -8.98 5.72 18.31
CA GLN A 73 -9.86 6.12 17.21
C GLN A 73 -9.62 5.32 15.95
N LEU A 74 -8.37 4.93 15.64
CA LEU A 74 -8.08 4.16 14.44
C LEU A 74 -8.70 2.76 14.52
N HIS A 75 -9.69 2.49 13.67
CA HIS A 75 -10.33 1.20 13.55
C HIS A 75 -9.57 0.28 12.60
N ASN A 76 -9.27 0.77 11.39
CA ASN A 76 -8.61 -0.03 10.36
C ASN A 76 -7.85 0.81 9.35
N VAL A 77 -6.82 0.22 8.75
CA VAL A 77 -6.12 0.78 7.60
C VAL A 77 -5.81 -0.33 6.59
N VAL A 78 -6.40 -0.24 5.40
CA VAL A 78 -6.40 -1.34 4.40
C VAL A 78 -6.02 -0.83 3.02
N SER A 79 -5.07 -1.51 2.37
CA SER A 79 -4.74 -1.23 0.97
C SER A 79 -5.85 -1.69 0.02
N LYS A 80 -6.24 -0.86 -0.94
CA LYS A 80 -7.17 -1.25 -2.01
C LYS A 80 -6.49 -2.11 -3.07
N LYS A 81 -7.31 -2.70 -3.97
CA LYS A 81 -6.88 -3.55 -5.09
C LYS A 81 -5.72 -2.96 -5.92
N ASN A 82 -5.71 -1.64 -6.12
CA ASN A 82 -4.67 -0.97 -6.90
C ASN A 82 -3.34 -0.71 -6.15
N LYS A 83 -3.23 -1.13 -4.88
CA LYS A 83 -2.06 -1.07 -3.98
C LYS A 83 -1.46 0.32 -3.71
N THR A 84 -1.76 1.33 -4.54
CA THR A 84 -1.40 2.73 -4.35
C THR A 84 -2.42 3.47 -3.49
N ARG A 85 -3.64 2.94 -3.34
CA ARG A 85 -4.68 3.52 -2.48
C ARG A 85 -4.88 2.72 -1.20
N CYS A 86 -5.32 3.41 -0.16
CA CYS A 86 -5.73 2.80 1.10
C CYS A 86 -6.96 3.50 1.67
N ASP A 87 -7.78 2.73 2.38
CA ASP A 87 -8.86 3.23 3.20
C ASP A 87 -8.37 3.34 4.64
N LEU A 88 -8.66 4.47 5.27
CA LEU A 88 -8.44 4.75 6.68
C LEU A 88 -9.80 4.86 7.37
N GLU A 89 -10.07 3.96 8.30
CA GLU A 89 -11.34 3.87 9.02
C GLU A 89 -11.11 4.21 10.48
N TYR A 90 -11.83 5.21 11.01
CA TYR A 90 -11.67 5.67 12.39
C TYR A 90 -13.00 6.13 13.00
N TYR A 91 -13.08 6.06 14.32
CA TYR A 91 -14.26 6.52 15.07
C TYR A 91 -14.26 8.04 15.21
N THR A 92 -15.46 8.64 15.19
CA THR A 92 -15.62 10.04 15.58
C THR A 92 -15.19 10.26 17.04
N PRO A 93 -14.64 11.44 17.37
CA PRO A 93 -14.42 11.85 18.76
C PRO A 93 -15.74 11.78 19.56
N GLU A 94 -15.66 11.45 20.86
CA GLU A 94 -16.76 10.98 21.73
C GLU A 94 -17.96 11.94 21.96
N ASP A 95 -18.08 13.04 21.21
CA ASP A 95 -19.18 14.01 21.35
C ASP A 95 -20.49 13.57 20.67
N SER A 96 -20.49 12.48 19.89
CA SER A 96 -21.69 11.90 19.27
C SER A 96 -22.15 10.64 20.01
N MET A 97 -23.40 10.60 20.46
CA MET A 97 -24.08 9.45 21.10
C MET A 97 -24.14 8.17 20.22
N SER A 98 -23.53 8.18 19.02
CA SER A 98 -23.28 7.06 18.12
C SER A 98 -21.80 7.06 17.73
N ARG A 99 -21.12 5.91 17.85
CA ARG A 99 -19.77 5.71 17.31
C ARG A 99 -19.86 5.40 15.83
N ASP A 100 -19.99 6.46 15.03
CA ASP A 100 -19.97 6.32 13.59
C ASP A 100 -18.52 6.12 13.11
N ILE A 101 -18.35 5.19 12.16
CA ILE A 101 -17.05 4.93 11.54
C ILE A 101 -16.92 5.87 10.33
N LEU A 102 -15.98 6.80 10.41
CA LEU A 102 -15.58 7.63 9.29
C LEU A 102 -14.57 6.88 8.42
N LYS A 103 -14.70 7.06 7.10
CA LYS A 103 -13.86 6.39 6.10
C LYS A 103 -13.23 7.41 5.16
N GLU A 104 -11.90 7.44 5.15
CA GLU A 104 -11.09 8.31 4.31
C GLU A 104 -10.33 7.49 3.27
N GLU A 105 -10.38 7.90 2.00
CA GLU A 105 -9.61 7.25 0.94
C GLU A 105 -8.34 8.07 0.64
N LEU A 106 -7.18 7.44 0.78
CA LEU A 106 -5.87 8.04 0.56
C LEU A 106 -5.15 7.38 -0.62
N MET A 107 -4.33 8.14 -1.34
CA MET A 107 -3.54 7.66 -2.48
C MET A 107 -2.08 8.09 -2.35
N ALA A 108 -1.19 7.11 -2.39
CA ALA A 108 0.26 7.30 -2.35
C ALA A 108 0.86 7.41 -3.77
N PRO A 109 2.07 7.99 -3.90
CA PRO A 109 2.78 8.07 -5.18
C PRO A 109 3.12 6.71 -5.79
N SER A 110 3.33 5.69 -4.97
CA SER A 110 3.55 4.31 -5.42
C SER A 110 3.03 3.28 -4.41
N ALA A 111 2.89 2.03 -4.86
CA ALA A 111 2.43 0.93 -4.01
C ALA A 111 3.38 0.67 -2.82
N ALA A 112 4.69 0.80 -3.05
CA ALA A 112 5.69 0.66 -1.99
C ALA A 112 5.53 1.75 -0.92
N HIS A 113 5.32 3.01 -1.33
CA HIS A 113 5.06 4.11 -0.39
C HIS A 113 3.78 3.88 0.42
N CYS A 114 2.71 3.41 -0.22
CA CYS A 114 1.46 3.06 0.45
C CYS A 114 1.70 1.98 1.52
N GLN A 115 2.37 0.89 1.17
CA GLN A 115 2.66 -0.21 2.10
C GLN A 115 3.57 0.22 3.26
N GLN A 116 4.62 1.01 2.99
CA GLN A 116 5.51 1.54 4.01
C GLN A 116 4.76 2.44 5.00
N TRP A 117 3.91 3.33 4.50
CA TRP A 117 3.10 4.22 5.33
C TRP A 117 2.10 3.45 6.20
N ILE A 118 1.39 2.47 5.63
CA ILE A 118 0.49 1.58 6.36
C ILE A 118 1.24 0.82 7.47
N ALA A 119 2.40 0.25 7.14
CA ALA A 119 3.23 -0.48 8.10
C ALA A 119 3.71 0.42 9.23
N GLN A 120 4.02 1.68 8.92
CA GLN A 120 4.42 2.67 9.92
C GLN A 120 3.27 3.03 10.86
N ILE A 121 2.06 3.26 10.34
CA ILE A 121 0.87 3.51 11.16
C ILE A 121 0.62 2.35 12.12
N ARG A 122 0.62 1.11 11.60
CA ARG A 122 0.39 -0.08 12.43
C ARG A 122 1.44 -0.24 13.52
N ARG A 123 2.71 0.04 13.21
CA ARG A 123 3.80 0.02 14.20
C ARG A 123 3.55 1.03 15.33
N VAL A 124 3.21 2.27 14.98
CA VAL A 124 2.96 3.32 15.98
C VAL A 124 1.69 3.04 16.78
N GLN A 125 0.65 2.50 16.15
CA GLN A 125 -0.56 2.02 16.82
C GLN A 125 -0.22 0.94 17.87
N GLN A 126 0.56 -0.08 17.51
CA GLN A 126 1.01 -1.13 18.44
C GLN A 126 1.81 -0.54 19.61
N GLN A 127 2.77 0.34 19.33
CA GLN A 127 3.55 1.03 20.36
C GLN A 127 2.67 1.87 21.29
N ALA A 128 1.67 2.57 20.77
CA ALA A 128 0.74 3.36 21.57
C ALA A 128 -0.16 2.48 22.45
N HIS A 129 -0.58 1.30 21.97
CA HIS A 129 -1.29 0.31 22.79
C HIS A 129 -0.41 -0.25 23.91
N GLU A 130 0.85 -0.58 23.63
CA GLU A 130 1.81 -1.08 24.62
C GLU A 130 2.07 -0.07 25.73
N GLN A 131 2.25 1.21 25.38
CA GLN A 131 2.46 2.29 26.36
C GLN A 131 1.26 2.54 27.26
N ARG A 132 0.04 2.26 26.78
CA ARG A 132 -1.20 2.44 27.55
C ARG A 132 -1.60 1.19 28.35
N ARG A 133 -0.97 0.05 28.10
CA ARG A 133 -1.19 -1.16 28.90
C ARG A 133 -0.47 -1.00 30.23
N PRO A 134 -1.15 -1.10 31.39
CA PRO A 134 -0.48 -1.03 32.68
C PRO A 134 0.60 -2.11 32.77
N THR A 135 1.83 -1.72 33.09
CA THR A 135 2.97 -2.63 33.30
C THR A 135 2.75 -3.43 34.58
N SER A 136 1.92 -4.47 34.51
CA SER A 136 1.88 -5.52 35.53
C SER A 136 2.60 -6.73 34.98
N SER A 137 3.93 -6.71 35.02
CA SER A 137 4.80 -7.91 35.04
C SER A 137 6.25 -7.48 35.21
N SER A 138 6.61 -7.10 36.43
CA SER A 138 7.97 -7.32 36.91
C SER A 138 8.25 -8.82 36.77
N SER A 139 9.23 -9.15 35.95
CA SER A 139 9.77 -10.49 35.77
C SER A 139 10.40 -10.96 37.09
N THR A 140 9.61 -11.57 37.97
CA THR A 140 10.14 -12.37 39.08
C THR A 140 10.54 -13.72 38.52
N ARG A 141 11.86 -13.95 38.50
CA ARG A 141 12.49 -15.27 38.42
C ARG A 141 11.66 -16.26 39.24
N SER A 142 11.01 -17.21 38.56
CA SER A 142 10.44 -18.38 39.22
C SER A 142 11.61 -19.31 39.57
N SER A 143 12.26 -18.99 40.68
CA SER A 143 13.10 -19.95 41.40
C SER A 143 12.18 -20.96 42.08
N ALA A 144 12.59 -22.22 42.04
CA ALA A 144 11.91 -23.38 42.59
C ALA A 144 11.37 -23.15 44.02
N PRO A 145 10.27 -23.82 44.42
CA PRO A 145 9.80 -23.73 45.79
C PRO A 145 10.81 -24.43 46.73
N PRO A 146 11.19 -23.81 47.86
CA PRO A 146 11.98 -24.47 48.88
C PRO A 146 11.10 -25.44 49.67
N VAL A 147 11.62 -26.65 49.85
CA VAL A 147 11.18 -27.66 50.80
C VAL A 147 11.33 -27.10 52.22
N ALA A 148 10.26 -27.07 53.02
CA ALA A 148 10.28 -27.05 54.49
C ALA A 148 8.85 -27.28 55.05
N PRO A 149 8.68 -27.59 56.35
CA PRO A 149 9.14 -28.80 57.05
C PRO A 149 7.97 -29.53 57.76
N LEU A 150 8.22 -30.78 58.17
CA LEU A 150 7.35 -31.62 59.00
C LEU A 150 6.79 -30.90 60.25
N PRO A 151 5.51 -31.12 60.60
CA PRO A 151 5.05 -31.03 61.97
C PRO A 151 4.98 -32.43 62.59
N SER A 152 5.84 -32.71 63.57
CA SER A 152 5.58 -33.75 64.55
C SER A 152 4.58 -33.21 65.58
N PRO A 153 3.57 -34.00 65.95
CA PRO A 153 3.31 -34.19 67.37
C PRO A 153 2.94 -35.64 67.71
N LEU A 154 3.67 -36.22 68.64
CA LEU A 154 3.20 -37.26 69.55
C LEU A 154 3.46 -36.71 70.97
N PRO A 155 2.75 -37.14 72.04
CA PRO A 155 1.98 -38.37 72.14
C PRO A 155 0.60 -38.21 72.81
N SER A 156 -0.35 -39.10 72.52
CA SER A 156 -1.26 -39.57 73.58
C SER A 156 -2.02 -40.82 73.16
N GLN A 157 -1.84 -41.87 73.97
CA GLN A 157 -2.85 -42.84 74.38
C GLN A 157 -3.52 -43.71 73.31
N TYR A 158 -3.11 -44.99 73.33
CA TYR A 158 -3.93 -46.18 73.09
C TYR A 158 -5.43 -45.91 72.89
N ASP A 159 -5.87 -45.96 71.64
CA ASP A 159 -6.92 -46.85 71.14
C ASP A 159 -7.06 -46.67 69.61
N GLY A 160 -7.14 -47.78 68.86
CA GLY A 160 -7.70 -47.75 67.50
C GLY A 160 -6.75 -48.03 66.33
N GLU A 161 -6.38 -49.29 66.12
CA GLU A 161 -5.90 -49.79 64.81
C GLU A 161 -6.87 -49.41 63.65
N GLY A 162 -8.13 -49.12 63.95
CA GLY A 162 -9.13 -48.62 62.98
C GLY A 162 -8.92 -47.17 62.49
N GLU A 163 -8.32 -46.28 63.28
CA GLU A 163 -8.13 -44.86 62.87
C GLU A 163 -6.94 -44.69 61.91
N SER A 164 -5.88 -45.51 62.08
CA SER A 164 -4.72 -45.53 61.16
C SER A 164 -5.11 -46.03 59.78
N SER A 165 -5.88 -47.13 59.70
CA SER A 165 -6.39 -47.65 58.42
C SER A 165 -7.36 -46.68 57.74
N GLN A 166 -8.14 -45.92 58.51
CA GLN A 166 -9.02 -44.88 57.97
C GLN A 166 -8.25 -43.69 57.39
N ALA A 167 -7.16 -43.27 58.04
CA ALA A 167 -6.28 -42.21 57.54
C ALA A 167 -5.55 -42.63 56.25
N GLU A 168 -5.06 -43.87 56.18
CA GLU A 168 -4.43 -44.43 54.98
C GLU A 168 -5.41 -44.49 53.80
N LEU A 169 -6.65 -44.94 54.01
CA LEU A 169 -7.70 -44.94 52.98
C LEU A 169 -7.98 -43.54 52.44
N HIS A 170 -8.03 -42.53 53.31
CA HIS A 170 -8.26 -41.15 52.87
C HIS A 170 -7.10 -40.60 52.03
N ILE A 171 -5.85 -40.96 52.37
CA ILE A 171 -4.68 -40.61 51.55
C ILE A 171 -4.77 -41.28 50.18
N LEU A 172 -5.11 -42.57 50.13
CA LEU A 172 -5.28 -43.32 48.88
C LEU A 172 -6.38 -42.71 48.01
N GLN A 173 -7.52 -42.33 48.58
CA GLN A 173 -8.60 -41.64 47.85
C GLN A 173 -8.14 -40.30 47.26
N ARG A 174 -7.34 -39.51 48.00
CA ARG A 174 -6.79 -38.25 47.49
C ARG A 174 -5.79 -38.46 46.37
N VAL A 175 -4.93 -39.48 46.49
CA VAL A 175 -3.96 -39.83 45.45
C VAL A 175 -4.68 -40.34 44.20
N GLU A 176 -5.71 -41.19 44.36
CA GLU A 176 -6.52 -41.68 43.26
C GLU A 176 -7.27 -40.53 42.55
N ALA A 177 -7.85 -39.60 43.30
CA ALA A 177 -8.48 -38.40 42.75
C ALA A 177 -7.46 -37.52 41.99
N ALA A 178 -6.25 -37.34 42.53
CA ALA A 178 -5.19 -36.58 41.87
C ALA A 178 -4.70 -37.27 40.59
N LEU A 179 -4.56 -38.60 40.59
CA LEU A 179 -4.19 -39.38 39.40
C LEU A 179 -5.26 -39.28 38.31
N ARG A 180 -6.55 -39.43 38.65
CA ARG A 180 -7.65 -39.23 37.69
C ARG A 180 -7.67 -37.81 37.12
N ALA A 181 -7.40 -36.80 37.94
CA ALA A 181 -7.31 -35.41 37.48
C ALA A 181 -6.16 -35.22 36.48
N LEU A 182 -4.98 -35.79 36.77
CA LEU A 182 -3.83 -35.76 35.87
C LEU A 182 -4.07 -36.54 34.56
N GLU A 183 -4.76 -37.67 34.61
CA GLU A 183 -5.12 -38.43 33.41
C GLU A 183 -6.05 -37.62 32.49
N LEU A 184 -7.00 -36.90 33.08
CA LEU A 184 -7.92 -36.03 32.35
C LEU A 184 -7.18 -34.83 31.74
N GLU A 185 -6.30 -34.18 32.51
CA GLU A 185 -5.45 -33.09 32.01
C GLU A 185 -4.53 -33.56 30.87
N ASN A 186 -3.93 -34.74 30.99
CA ASN A 186 -3.09 -35.34 29.95
C ASN A 186 -3.90 -35.65 28.68
N ALA A 187 -5.14 -36.13 28.82
CA ALA A 187 -6.03 -36.35 27.70
C ALA A 187 -6.40 -35.03 26.99
N GLN A 188 -6.68 -33.97 27.76
CA GLN A 188 -6.94 -32.63 27.22
C GLN A 188 -5.70 -32.06 26.50
N ALA A 189 -4.52 -32.19 27.10
CA ALA A 189 -3.27 -31.74 26.50
C ALA A 189 -2.99 -32.45 25.17
N LYS A 190 -3.23 -33.76 25.09
CA LYS A 190 -3.10 -34.54 23.84
C LYS A 190 -4.12 -34.13 22.78
N ALA A 191 -5.34 -33.78 23.18
CA ALA A 191 -6.36 -33.27 22.24
C ALA A 191 -5.92 -31.94 21.64
N HIS A 192 -5.49 -31.01 22.50
CA HIS A 192 -5.00 -29.70 22.08
C HIS A 192 -3.73 -29.81 21.21
N GLU A 193 -2.81 -30.74 21.52
CA GLU A 193 -1.64 -31.00 20.68
C GLU A 193 -2.04 -31.45 19.26
N ARG A 194 -3.04 -32.34 19.14
CA ARG A 194 -3.54 -32.79 17.82
C ARG A 194 -4.17 -31.65 17.04
N GLU A 195 -4.92 -30.77 17.70
CA GLU A 195 -5.51 -29.58 17.09
C GLU A 195 -4.42 -28.64 16.55
N LEU A 196 -3.40 -28.35 17.35
CA LEU A 196 -2.28 -27.51 16.93
C LEU A 196 -1.49 -28.13 15.77
N VAL A 197 -1.28 -29.44 15.78
CA VAL A 197 -0.59 -30.14 14.68
C VAL A 197 -1.39 -30.04 13.38
N GLN A 198 -2.72 -30.17 13.45
CA GLN A 198 -3.59 -29.97 12.29
C GLN A 198 -3.53 -28.53 11.80
N GLU A 199 -3.60 -27.54 12.71
CA GLU A 199 -3.49 -26.13 12.36
C GLU A 199 -2.15 -25.83 11.66
N ILE A 200 -1.03 -26.30 12.21
CA ILE A 200 0.30 -26.16 11.59
C ILE A 200 0.32 -26.78 10.20
N GLN A 201 -0.31 -27.93 9.99
CA GLN A 201 -0.37 -28.56 8.68
C GLN A 201 -1.18 -27.73 7.69
N THR A 202 -2.35 -27.22 8.10
CA THR A 202 -3.17 -26.33 7.25
C THR A 202 -2.42 -25.05 6.86
N LEU A 203 -1.69 -24.45 7.81
CA LEU A 203 -0.87 -23.25 7.57
C LEU A 203 0.29 -23.54 6.61
N ARG A 204 0.92 -24.72 6.71
CA ARG A 204 1.98 -25.15 5.77
C ARG A 204 1.44 -25.33 4.36
N ASP A 205 0.26 -25.94 4.21
CA ASP A 205 -0.34 -26.15 2.90
C ASP A 205 -0.82 -24.83 2.29
N ALA A 206 -1.39 -23.91 3.09
CA ALA A 206 -1.69 -22.54 2.66
C ALA A 206 -0.42 -21.78 2.22
N ALA A 207 0.68 -21.91 2.96
CA ALA A 207 1.96 -21.29 2.58
C ALA A 207 2.50 -21.85 1.25
N ARG A 208 2.33 -23.15 0.99
CA ARG A 208 2.72 -23.78 -0.29
C ARG A 208 1.89 -23.26 -1.46
N VAL A 209 0.57 -23.15 -1.30
CA VAL A 209 -0.33 -22.64 -2.34
C VAL A 209 -0.01 -21.19 -2.65
N THR A 210 0.11 -20.32 -1.63
CA THR A 210 0.46 -18.90 -1.84
C THR A 210 1.85 -18.73 -2.47
N ALA A 211 2.81 -19.60 -2.18
CA ALA A 211 4.11 -19.60 -2.85
C ALA A 211 4.00 -20.00 -4.34
N ALA A 212 3.16 -20.97 -4.67
CA ALA A 212 2.90 -21.37 -6.06
C ALA A 212 2.20 -20.25 -6.85
N GLU A 213 1.19 -19.60 -6.26
CA GLU A 213 0.50 -18.46 -6.86
C GLU A 213 1.46 -17.29 -7.13
N ARG A 214 2.35 -16.97 -6.17
CA ARG A 214 3.37 -15.93 -6.38
C ARG A 214 4.29 -16.25 -7.56
N LYS A 215 4.73 -17.50 -7.69
CA LYS A 215 5.56 -17.92 -8.83
C LYS A 215 4.81 -17.83 -10.16
N HIS A 216 3.53 -18.17 -10.17
CA HIS A 216 2.69 -18.06 -11.35
C HIS A 216 2.52 -16.60 -11.79
N ILE A 217 2.13 -15.72 -10.86
CA ILE A 217 1.99 -14.27 -11.12
C ILE A 217 3.33 -13.67 -11.61
N GLU A 218 4.45 -14.09 -11.03
CA GLU A 218 5.76 -13.63 -11.47
C GLU A 218 6.07 -14.05 -12.91
N HIS A 219 5.70 -15.27 -13.29
CA HIS A 219 5.85 -15.74 -14.66
C HIS A 219 4.97 -14.93 -15.64
N GLU A 220 3.70 -14.69 -15.28
CA GLU A 220 2.79 -13.86 -16.08
C GLU A 220 3.33 -12.43 -16.26
N TYR A 221 3.84 -11.82 -15.18
CA TYR A 221 4.44 -10.49 -15.25
C TYR A 221 5.65 -10.45 -16.19
N ARG A 222 6.51 -11.48 -16.16
CA ARG A 222 7.64 -11.58 -17.09
C ARG A 222 7.16 -11.74 -18.53
N HIS A 223 6.10 -12.51 -18.77
CA HIS A 223 5.51 -12.66 -20.10
C HIS A 223 4.96 -11.34 -20.62
N ALA A 224 4.08 -10.69 -19.85
CA ALA A 224 3.50 -9.40 -20.19
C ALA A 224 4.58 -8.33 -20.44
N ARG A 225 5.66 -8.33 -19.67
CA ARG A 225 6.79 -7.42 -19.89
C ARG A 225 7.48 -7.66 -21.24
N ARG A 226 7.71 -8.92 -21.62
CA ARG A 226 8.28 -9.26 -22.94
C ARG A 226 7.37 -8.80 -24.08
N GLU A 227 6.06 -8.96 -23.91
CA GLU A 227 5.07 -8.48 -24.88
C GLU A 227 5.13 -6.96 -25.01
N VAL A 228 5.13 -6.22 -23.89
CA VAL A 228 5.29 -4.75 -23.91
C VAL A 228 6.59 -4.34 -24.62
N ASP A 229 7.70 -5.03 -24.36
CA ASP A 229 8.97 -4.76 -25.03
C ASP A 229 8.93 -5.10 -26.53
N SER A 230 8.15 -6.10 -26.96
CA SER A 230 7.92 -6.38 -28.38
C SER A 230 7.05 -5.31 -29.05
N TRP A 231 5.98 -4.87 -28.40
CA TRP A 231 5.13 -3.80 -28.89
C TRP A 231 5.88 -2.48 -29.00
N ARG A 232 6.76 -2.18 -28.04
CA ARG A 232 7.64 -1.01 -28.10
C ARG A 232 8.56 -1.06 -29.31
N ARG A 233 9.20 -2.21 -29.57
CA ARG A 233 10.06 -2.38 -30.75
C ARG A 233 9.28 -2.25 -32.05
N ALA A 234 8.08 -2.83 -32.11
CA ALA A 234 7.20 -2.69 -33.27
C ALA A 234 6.80 -1.23 -33.51
N ALA A 235 6.43 -0.50 -32.44
CA ALA A 235 6.09 0.92 -32.52
C ALA A 235 7.28 1.76 -33.02
N GLN A 236 8.48 1.56 -32.47
CA GLN A 236 9.70 2.24 -32.93
C GLN A 236 10.01 1.95 -34.40
N SER A 237 9.82 0.70 -34.84
CA SER A 237 10.03 0.34 -36.25
C SER A 237 8.99 1.00 -37.17
N ALA A 238 7.74 1.13 -36.71
CA ALA A 238 6.68 1.80 -37.46
C ALA A 238 6.93 3.32 -37.53
N GLU A 239 7.40 3.94 -36.44
CA GLU A 239 7.80 5.35 -36.42
C GLU A 239 8.95 5.62 -37.38
N ALA A 240 9.98 4.77 -37.40
CA ALA A 240 11.09 4.89 -38.33
C ALA A 240 10.63 4.76 -39.80
N ALA A 241 9.75 3.80 -40.09
CA ALA A 241 9.18 3.64 -41.43
C ALA A 241 8.32 4.86 -41.83
N ALA A 242 7.54 5.42 -40.91
CA ALA A 242 6.76 6.63 -41.16
C ALA A 242 7.65 7.85 -41.47
N ALA A 243 8.75 8.01 -40.73
CA ALA A 243 9.72 9.07 -40.98
C ALA A 243 10.37 8.93 -42.38
N GLN A 244 10.74 7.71 -42.78
CA GLN A 244 11.26 7.44 -44.12
C GLN A 244 10.24 7.80 -45.21
N LEU A 245 8.97 7.41 -45.04
CA LEU A 245 7.92 7.77 -46.00
C LEU A 245 7.71 9.28 -46.08
N GLN A 246 7.81 10.00 -44.95
CA GLN A 246 7.69 11.45 -44.93
C GLN A 246 8.84 12.13 -45.69
N GLU A 247 10.07 11.62 -45.56
CA GLU A 247 11.22 12.08 -46.33
C GLU A 247 11.02 11.83 -47.84
N GLN A 248 10.58 10.61 -48.22
CA GLN A 248 10.29 10.27 -49.62
C GLN A 248 9.18 11.15 -50.21
N LEU A 249 8.15 11.48 -49.42
CA LEU A 249 7.11 12.43 -49.83
C LEU A 249 7.65 13.86 -50.01
N GLY A 250 8.64 14.26 -49.19
CA GLY A 250 9.36 15.52 -49.36
C GLY A 250 10.09 15.56 -50.71
N ILE A 251 10.90 14.54 -50.98
CA ILE A 251 11.65 14.40 -52.24
C ILE A 251 10.68 14.42 -53.44
N ALA A 252 9.62 13.62 -53.41
CA ALA A 252 8.65 13.56 -54.50
C ALA A 252 7.95 14.91 -54.76
N ARG A 253 7.72 15.72 -53.72
CA ARG A 253 7.16 17.08 -53.87
C ARG A 253 8.16 18.03 -54.52
N GLU A 254 9.43 17.96 -54.12
CA GLU A 254 10.50 18.77 -54.72
C GLU A 254 10.70 18.40 -56.20
N GLU A 255 10.75 17.10 -56.52
CA GLU A 255 10.80 16.61 -57.89
C GLU A 255 9.62 17.10 -58.73
N SER A 256 8.40 17.04 -58.18
CA SER A 256 7.20 17.54 -58.86
C SER A 256 7.28 19.05 -59.16
N GLN A 257 7.83 19.84 -58.23
CA GLN A 257 8.04 21.28 -58.42
C GLN A 257 9.09 21.56 -59.50
N LEU A 258 10.21 20.83 -59.49
CA LEU A 258 11.26 20.95 -60.52
C LEU A 258 10.70 20.62 -61.91
N LEU A 259 9.98 19.51 -62.04
CA LEU A 259 9.33 19.11 -63.28
C LEU A 259 8.31 20.14 -63.77
N ALA A 260 7.53 20.75 -62.85
CA ALA A 260 6.62 21.83 -63.19
C ALA A 260 7.36 23.07 -63.71
N GLY A 261 8.49 23.43 -63.09
CA GLY A 261 9.37 24.50 -63.54
C GLY A 261 9.96 24.25 -64.93
N GLU A 262 10.47 23.05 -65.18
CA GLU A 262 11.00 22.65 -66.49
C GLU A 262 9.92 22.66 -67.57
N LYS A 263 8.72 22.15 -67.26
CA LYS A 263 7.57 22.20 -68.17
C LYS A 263 7.24 23.64 -68.57
N LEU A 264 7.28 24.59 -67.63
CA LEU A 264 7.03 25.99 -67.93
C LEU A 264 8.15 26.59 -68.80
N ARG A 265 9.41 26.26 -68.52
CA ARG A 265 10.58 26.70 -69.33
C ARG A 265 10.47 26.18 -70.76
N LEU A 266 10.21 24.88 -70.95
CA LEU A 266 10.02 24.27 -72.26
C LEU A 266 8.83 24.89 -73.01
N LYS A 267 7.73 25.18 -72.32
CA LYS A 267 6.59 25.88 -72.92
C LYS A 267 6.96 27.26 -73.47
N ARG A 268 7.77 28.04 -72.73
CA ARG A 268 8.27 29.34 -73.21
C ARG A 268 9.18 29.19 -74.43
N GLN A 269 10.14 28.27 -74.39
CA GLN A 269 11.02 27.98 -75.52
C GLN A 269 10.24 27.53 -76.76
N ASN A 270 9.25 26.67 -76.59
CA ASN A 270 8.40 26.22 -77.71
C ASN A 270 7.57 27.36 -78.30
N ASN A 271 7.04 28.26 -77.46
CA ASN A 271 6.35 29.47 -77.93
C ASN A 271 7.29 30.42 -78.70
N GLU A 272 8.53 30.59 -78.25
CA GLU A 272 9.55 31.38 -78.95
C GLU A 272 9.89 30.77 -80.31
N LEU A 273 10.13 29.46 -80.37
CA LEU A 273 10.36 28.73 -81.61
C LEU A 273 9.17 28.84 -82.56
N LEU A 274 7.94 28.67 -82.06
CA LEU A 274 6.72 28.85 -82.84
C LEU A 274 6.63 30.27 -83.43
N THR A 275 6.98 31.28 -82.64
CA THR A 275 7.02 32.67 -83.10
C THR A 275 8.08 32.87 -84.20
N GLN A 276 9.26 32.26 -84.04
CA GLN A 276 10.31 32.29 -85.06
C GLN A 276 9.88 31.58 -86.34
N VAL A 277 9.22 30.43 -86.24
CA VAL A 277 8.64 29.71 -87.38
C VAL A 277 7.61 30.58 -88.09
N HIS A 278 6.66 31.19 -87.37
CA HIS A 278 5.69 32.11 -88.00
C HIS A 278 6.36 33.30 -88.71
N ARG A 279 7.45 33.84 -88.15
CA ARG A 279 8.25 34.90 -88.81
C ARG A 279 8.90 34.39 -90.09
N LEU A 280 9.49 33.19 -90.06
CA LEU A 280 10.09 32.57 -91.24
C LEU A 280 9.03 32.24 -92.30
N ASP A 281 7.89 31.68 -91.92
CA ASP A 281 6.76 31.40 -92.82
C ASP A 281 6.25 32.70 -93.46
N SER A 282 6.19 33.79 -92.69
CA SER A 282 5.83 35.11 -93.23
C SER A 282 6.87 35.61 -94.24
N LEU A 283 8.16 35.31 -94.05
CA LEU A 283 9.22 35.68 -95.00
C LEU A 283 9.23 34.79 -96.25
N VAL A 284 8.89 33.51 -96.12
CA VAL A 284 8.94 32.52 -97.22
C VAL A 284 7.65 32.53 -98.05
N TYR A 285 6.50 32.67 -97.40
CA TYR A 285 5.17 32.57 -98.02
C TYR A 285 4.37 33.88 -97.99
N GLY A 286 4.80 34.88 -97.22
CA GLY A 286 4.24 36.23 -97.32
C GLY A 286 4.66 36.87 -98.62
N ARG A 287 3.72 36.95 -99.56
CA ARG A 287 3.83 37.85 -100.72
C ARG A 287 4.00 39.28 -100.20
N PHE A 288 4.94 40.01 -100.79
CA PHE A 288 5.01 41.48 -100.71
C PHE A 288 3.65 42.10 -101.06
#